data_AF-A0A8H8CQX4-F1
#
_entry.id   AF-A0A8H8CQX4-F1
#
_cell.length_a   1.000
_cell.length_b   1.000
_cell.length_c   1.000
_cell.angle_alpha   90.00
_cell.angle_beta   90.00
_cell.angle_gamma   90.00
#
_symmetry.space_group_name_H-M   'P 1'
#
loop_
_entity.id
_entity.type
_entity.pdbx_description
1 polymer ?
#
loop_
_entity_poly.entity_id
_entity_poly.type
_entity_poly.pdbx_seq_one_letter_code
_entity_poly.pdbx_strand_id
1 'polypeptide(L)'
;MSEKQQKLVYSIIEFLNQSIQDGTVKADDQESLEVAIQCIGEAFGVDPSNQEQVQKLSVKPATLQSIFDVYIKTRDKVSSAQSSSPASASTSKPNVPSAEDKAQAEKCKQTGNAQMSSKEYDAAIESYNKAVALDPTNPVYYSNRAAAHSSKGDHLAAVGDAEKAISVDSKFVKAYHRLGHAQYSLGDFKAAASAFERGLKLEPSNASLKTGLQNARARIDSDNSDDTVSGTRSGGASGAGGPGLGGMADMLRNLGGSGGPGGGGMPDLASMMNNPQLMAMAQQMAANGGLASLMQNPGVANMMSRVQSGNMPSMEEIMADPSLRQLAEQFGAAAGRR
;
A
#
# COMPACT_ATOMS: atom_id res chain seq x y z
N MET A 1 -7.29 15.44 -23.66
CA MET A 1 -7.36 13.99 -23.96
C MET A 1 -6.22 13.64 -24.90
N SER A 2 -5.49 12.54 -24.67
CA SER A 2 -4.44 12.12 -25.61
C SER A 2 -5.04 11.44 -26.85
N GLU A 3 -4.36 11.56 -27.99
CA GLU A 3 -4.80 10.90 -29.24
C GLU A 3 -4.95 9.38 -29.06
N LYS A 4 -4.09 8.77 -28.24
CA LYS A 4 -4.17 7.33 -27.91
C LYS A 4 -5.46 6.98 -27.17
N GLN A 5 -5.91 7.83 -26.24
CA GLN A 5 -7.17 7.62 -25.52
C GLN A 5 -8.37 7.82 -26.45
N GLN A 6 -8.34 8.81 -27.35
CA GLN A 6 -9.40 9.02 -28.34
C GLN A 6 -9.51 7.84 -29.31
N LYS A 7 -8.38 7.26 -29.73
CA LYS A 7 -8.32 6.03 -30.56
C LYS A 7 -8.96 4.82 -29.85
N LEU A 8 -8.71 4.66 -28.55
CA LEU A 8 -9.32 3.60 -27.75
C LEU A 8 -10.84 3.80 -27.65
N VAL A 9 -11.29 5.02 -27.32
CA VAL A 9 -12.72 5.35 -27.22
C VAL A 9 -13.43 5.11 -28.56
N TYR A 10 -12.84 5.53 -29.67
CA TYR A 10 -13.36 5.27 -31.01
C TYR A 10 -13.49 3.76 -31.29
N SER A 11 -12.48 2.97 -30.89
CA SER A 11 -12.51 1.51 -31.05
C SER A 11 -13.61 0.84 -30.20
N ILE A 12 -13.93 1.39 -29.02
CA ILE A 12 -15.04 0.93 -28.18
C ILE A 12 -16.38 1.24 -28.87
N ILE A 13 -16.55 2.47 -29.35
CA ILE A 13 -17.76 2.88 -30.09
C ILE A 13 -17.97 1.99 -31.32
N GLU A 14 -16.90 1.69 -32.08
CA GLU A 14 -16.97 0.80 -33.24
C GLU A 14 -17.39 -0.62 -32.84
N PHE A 15 -16.86 -1.16 -31.73
CA PHE A 15 -17.26 -2.46 -31.20
C PHE A 15 -18.73 -2.52 -30.79
N LEU A 16 -19.25 -1.49 -30.11
CA LEU A 16 -20.65 -1.43 -29.70
C LEU A 16 -21.57 -1.36 -30.93
N ASN A 17 -21.21 -0.54 -31.92
CA ASN A 17 -21.95 -0.47 -33.19
C ASN A 17 -21.96 -1.81 -33.93
N GLN A 18 -20.81 -2.51 -33.97
CA GLN A 18 -20.72 -3.83 -34.59
C GLN A 18 -21.59 -4.85 -33.85
N SER A 19 -21.62 -4.80 -32.51
CA SER A 19 -22.41 -5.70 -31.65
C SER A 19 -23.92 -5.52 -31.82
N ILE A 20 -24.36 -4.30 -32.19
CA ILE A 20 -25.74 -4.02 -32.58
C ILE A 20 -26.03 -4.63 -33.96
N GLN A 21 -25.12 -4.46 -34.92
CA GLN A 21 -25.31 -4.91 -36.30
C GLN A 21 -25.25 -6.43 -36.48
N ASP A 22 -24.40 -7.12 -35.72
CA ASP A 22 -24.24 -8.58 -35.81
C ASP A 22 -25.23 -9.35 -34.92
N GLY A 23 -26.04 -8.66 -34.12
CA GLY A 23 -27.04 -9.25 -33.23
C GLY A 23 -26.45 -10.00 -32.04
N THR A 24 -25.19 -9.71 -31.67
CA THR A 24 -24.58 -10.25 -30.44
C THR A 24 -25.34 -9.80 -29.19
N VAL A 25 -26.02 -8.66 -29.28
CA VAL A 25 -26.82 -8.08 -28.19
C VAL A 25 -28.31 -8.27 -28.46
N LYS A 26 -29.10 -8.43 -27.39
CA LYS A 26 -30.56 -8.57 -27.48
C LYS A 26 -31.17 -7.31 -28.06
N ALA A 27 -32.25 -7.46 -28.83
CA ALA A 27 -32.98 -6.33 -29.42
C ALA A 27 -33.43 -5.31 -28.36
N ASP A 28 -33.82 -5.77 -27.18
CA ASP A 28 -34.25 -4.92 -26.06
C ASP A 28 -33.11 -4.00 -25.52
N ASP A 29 -31.85 -4.39 -25.73
CA ASP A 29 -30.67 -3.66 -25.25
C ASP A 29 -30.07 -2.74 -26.33
N GLN A 30 -30.58 -2.77 -27.56
CA GLN A 30 -30.05 -1.96 -28.68
C GLN A 30 -30.19 -0.46 -28.41
N GLU A 31 -31.37 0.00 -28.01
CA GLU A 31 -31.60 1.43 -27.72
C GLU A 31 -30.69 1.91 -26.57
N SER A 32 -30.47 1.06 -25.58
CA SER A 32 -29.58 1.35 -24.45
C SER A 32 -28.12 1.51 -24.90
N LEU A 33 -27.68 0.70 -25.86
CA LEU A 33 -26.34 0.79 -26.43
C LEU A 33 -26.16 2.02 -27.30
N GLU A 34 -27.16 2.40 -28.09
CA GLU A 34 -27.12 3.62 -28.90
C GLU A 34 -26.97 4.87 -28.03
N VAL A 35 -27.71 4.95 -26.91
CA VAL A 35 -27.54 6.02 -25.91
C VAL A 35 -26.14 6.00 -25.30
N ALA A 36 -25.63 4.82 -24.94
CA ALA A 36 -24.30 4.68 -24.36
C ALA A 36 -23.20 5.16 -25.34
N ILE A 37 -23.31 4.82 -26.64
CA ILE A 37 -22.39 5.28 -27.68
C ILE A 37 -22.37 6.81 -27.74
N GLN A 38 -23.54 7.44 -27.70
CA GLN A 38 -23.64 8.90 -27.74
C GLN A 38 -23.00 9.54 -26.49
N CYS A 39 -23.32 9.04 -25.29
CA CYS A 39 -22.73 9.53 -24.05
C CYS A 39 -21.21 9.39 -24.02
N ILE A 40 -20.68 8.25 -24.51
CA ILE A 40 -19.23 8.02 -24.59
C ILE A 40 -18.59 8.97 -25.60
N GLY A 41 -19.20 9.15 -26.78
CA GLY A 41 -18.70 10.07 -27.80
C GLY A 41 -18.61 11.51 -27.29
N GLU A 42 -19.67 12.00 -26.66
CA GLU A 42 -19.73 13.36 -26.10
C GLU A 42 -18.73 13.56 -24.96
N ALA A 43 -18.64 12.61 -24.02
CA ALA A 43 -17.74 12.70 -22.87
C ALA A 43 -16.25 12.79 -23.28
N PHE A 44 -15.88 12.20 -24.42
CA PHE A 44 -14.50 12.11 -24.87
C PHE A 44 -14.19 12.93 -26.14
N GLY A 45 -15.18 13.66 -26.66
CA GLY A 45 -15.05 14.46 -27.88
C GLY A 45 -14.73 13.62 -29.11
N VAL A 46 -15.32 12.42 -29.19
CA VAL A 46 -15.17 11.48 -30.32
C VAL A 46 -16.51 11.37 -31.03
N ASP A 47 -16.55 11.82 -32.28
CA ASP A 47 -17.75 11.74 -33.11
C ASP A 47 -17.56 10.67 -34.20
N PRO A 48 -18.28 9.53 -34.12
CA PRO A 48 -18.20 8.48 -35.12
C PRO A 48 -18.78 8.87 -36.48
N SER A 49 -19.55 9.97 -36.56
CA SER A 49 -20.14 10.48 -37.80
C SER A 49 -19.19 11.41 -38.57
N ASN A 50 -18.16 11.93 -37.91
CA ASN A 50 -17.21 12.86 -38.51
C ASN A 50 -16.10 12.11 -39.28
N GLN A 51 -16.12 12.21 -40.62
CA GLN A 51 -15.18 11.51 -41.50
C GLN A 51 -13.70 11.81 -41.22
N GLU A 52 -13.36 13.03 -40.78
CA GLU A 52 -11.97 13.39 -40.46
C GLU A 52 -11.49 12.71 -39.18
N GLN A 53 -12.37 12.63 -38.16
CA GLN A 53 -12.06 11.93 -36.92
C GLN A 53 -11.99 10.42 -37.15
N VAL A 54 -12.88 9.86 -37.97
CA VAL A 54 -12.85 8.46 -38.36
C VAL A 54 -11.50 8.09 -38.99
N GLN A 55 -11.00 8.89 -39.94
CA GLN A 55 -9.69 8.60 -40.57
C GLN A 55 -8.52 8.72 -39.59
N LYS A 56 -8.58 9.67 -38.65
CA LYS A 56 -7.50 9.91 -37.68
C LYS A 56 -7.49 8.90 -36.53
N LEU A 57 -8.67 8.48 -36.08
CA LEU A 57 -8.86 7.64 -34.89
C LEU A 57 -9.04 6.17 -35.21
N SER A 58 -9.39 5.81 -36.46
CA SER A 58 -9.51 4.41 -36.86
C SER A 58 -8.18 3.68 -36.76
N VAL A 59 -8.24 2.46 -36.25
CA VAL A 59 -7.10 1.54 -36.10
C VAL A 59 -7.20 0.33 -37.06
N LYS A 60 -8.03 0.45 -38.11
CA LYS A 60 -8.16 -0.57 -39.16
C LYS A 60 -6.80 -0.86 -39.80
N PRO A 61 -6.47 -2.15 -40.08
CA PRO A 61 -7.37 -3.31 -40.13
C PRO A 61 -7.62 -4.04 -38.80
N ALA A 62 -7.05 -3.58 -37.68
CA ALA A 62 -7.26 -4.23 -36.38
C ALA A 62 -8.57 -3.75 -35.73
N THR A 63 -9.39 -4.67 -35.24
CA THR A 63 -10.57 -4.37 -34.41
C THR A 63 -10.24 -4.47 -32.93
N LEU A 64 -11.01 -3.79 -32.06
CA LEU A 64 -10.84 -3.90 -30.61
C LEU A 64 -10.89 -5.38 -30.16
N GLN A 65 -11.80 -6.16 -30.72
CA GLN A 65 -11.91 -7.59 -30.46
C GLN A 65 -10.63 -8.34 -30.85
N SER A 66 -10.08 -8.10 -32.04
CA SER A 66 -8.84 -8.76 -32.48
C SER A 66 -7.63 -8.38 -31.62
N ILE A 67 -7.55 -7.12 -31.18
CA ILE A 67 -6.48 -6.64 -30.30
C ILE A 67 -6.61 -7.28 -28.92
N PHE A 68 -7.84 -7.35 -28.40
CA PHE A 68 -8.13 -7.99 -27.13
C PHE A 68 -7.90 -9.50 -27.19
N ASP A 69 -8.29 -10.17 -28.27
CA ASP A 69 -8.01 -11.60 -28.49
C ASP A 69 -6.51 -11.86 -28.59
N VAL A 70 -5.74 -10.99 -29.25
CA VAL A 70 -4.27 -11.09 -29.27
C VAL A 70 -3.71 -10.87 -27.87
N TYR A 71 -4.23 -9.91 -27.11
CA TYR A 71 -3.83 -9.69 -25.72
C TYR A 71 -4.14 -10.92 -24.85
N ILE A 72 -5.35 -11.46 -24.92
CA ILE A 72 -5.79 -12.64 -24.18
C ILE A 72 -4.97 -13.85 -24.61
N LYS A 73 -4.79 -14.12 -25.92
CA LYS A 73 -3.94 -15.21 -26.41
C LYS A 73 -2.49 -15.03 -25.99
N THR A 74 -1.96 -13.82 -25.97
CA THR A 74 -0.58 -13.56 -25.52
C THR A 74 -0.46 -13.75 -24.02
N ARG A 75 -1.40 -13.24 -23.23
CA ARG A 75 -1.48 -13.45 -21.79
C ARG A 75 -1.61 -14.94 -21.46
N ASP A 76 -2.56 -15.61 -22.09
CA ASP A 76 -2.85 -17.02 -21.87
C ASP A 76 -1.72 -17.90 -22.40
N LYS A 77 -1.03 -17.53 -23.49
CA LYS A 77 0.20 -18.20 -23.94
C LYS A 77 1.37 -17.95 -22.99
N VAL A 78 1.49 -16.77 -22.40
CA VAL A 78 2.49 -16.49 -21.35
C VAL A 78 2.17 -17.24 -20.05
N SER A 79 0.88 -17.44 -19.74
CA SER A 79 0.41 -18.22 -18.58
C SER A 79 0.45 -19.74 -18.81
N SER A 80 0.19 -20.23 -20.03
CA SER A 80 0.16 -21.67 -20.38
C SER A 80 1.50 -22.20 -20.89
N ALA A 81 2.38 -21.36 -21.46
CA ALA A 81 3.77 -21.74 -21.71
C ALA A 81 4.59 -21.91 -20.41
N GLN A 82 4.00 -21.63 -19.24
CA GLN A 82 4.54 -22.01 -17.93
C GLN A 82 4.12 -23.42 -17.48
N SER A 83 3.34 -24.17 -18.29
CA SER A 83 2.99 -25.57 -17.98
C SER A 83 3.04 -26.55 -19.15
N SER A 84 3.22 -26.13 -20.41
CA SER A 84 3.64 -27.07 -21.48
C SER A 84 4.20 -26.34 -22.71
N SER A 85 5.41 -26.74 -23.17
CA SER A 85 5.91 -26.38 -24.50
C SER A 85 5.09 -27.08 -25.59
N PRO A 86 4.93 -26.45 -26.77
CA PRO A 86 5.72 -26.92 -27.90
C PRO A 86 6.28 -25.82 -28.80
N ALA A 87 7.33 -26.21 -29.52
CA ALA A 87 8.14 -25.41 -30.43
C ALA A 87 7.54 -25.31 -31.85
N SER A 88 7.71 -24.14 -32.47
CA SER A 88 7.95 -23.84 -33.91
C SER A 88 7.40 -22.45 -34.23
N ALA A 89 8.05 -21.58 -35.00
CA ALA A 89 9.39 -21.55 -35.57
C ALA A 89 9.65 -20.07 -35.92
N SER A 90 10.73 -19.49 -35.41
CA SER A 90 11.47 -18.40 -36.05
C SER A 90 12.83 -18.31 -35.36
N THR A 91 13.87 -18.38 -36.16
CA THR A 91 15.27 -18.61 -35.84
C THR A 91 15.86 -17.63 -34.82
N SER A 92 16.22 -18.11 -33.63
CA SER A 92 17.43 -17.74 -32.88
C SER A 92 17.57 -18.65 -31.65
N LYS A 93 18.81 -18.85 -31.20
CA LYS A 93 19.30 -19.82 -30.19
C LYS A 93 18.44 -19.92 -28.90
N PRO A 94 18.50 -21.05 -28.15
CA PRO A 94 17.86 -21.16 -26.84
C PRO A 94 18.35 -20.02 -25.95
N ASN A 95 17.45 -19.10 -25.60
CA ASN A 95 17.77 -17.85 -24.91
C ASN A 95 18.00 -18.11 -23.41
N VAL A 96 19.12 -18.76 -23.09
CA VAL A 96 19.71 -18.71 -21.75
C VAL A 96 20.54 -17.43 -21.72
N PRO A 97 20.26 -16.47 -20.82
CA PRO A 97 21.01 -15.22 -20.73
C PRO A 97 22.50 -15.52 -20.57
N SER A 98 23.34 -14.90 -21.41
CA SER A 98 24.78 -15.06 -21.31
C SER A 98 25.30 -14.47 -19.99
N ALA A 99 26.52 -14.82 -19.60
CA ALA A 99 27.14 -14.23 -18.41
C ALA A 99 27.27 -12.70 -18.53
N GLU A 100 27.49 -12.20 -19.75
CA GLU A 100 27.54 -10.78 -20.06
C GLU A 100 26.16 -10.13 -19.91
N ASP A 101 25.11 -10.75 -20.43
CA ASP A 101 23.74 -10.25 -20.28
C ASP A 101 23.33 -10.16 -18.81
N LYS A 102 23.68 -11.18 -18.01
CA LYS A 102 23.43 -11.19 -16.56
C LYS A 102 24.19 -10.08 -15.84
N ALA A 103 25.46 -9.88 -16.18
CA ALA A 103 26.27 -8.79 -15.61
C ALA A 103 25.68 -7.41 -15.96
N GLN A 104 25.21 -7.24 -17.19
CA GLN A 104 24.58 -6.00 -17.62
C GLN A 104 23.19 -5.81 -16.99
N ALA A 105 22.40 -6.88 -16.83
CA ALA A 105 21.13 -6.85 -16.12
C ALA A 105 21.31 -6.43 -14.66
N GLU A 106 22.35 -6.93 -13.99
CA GLU A 106 22.71 -6.55 -12.64
C GLU A 106 23.09 -5.06 -12.53
N LYS A 107 23.81 -4.53 -13.52
CA LYS A 107 24.10 -3.09 -13.59
C LYS A 107 22.81 -2.27 -13.76
N CYS A 108 21.93 -2.68 -14.66
CA CYS A 108 20.62 -2.04 -14.84
C CYS A 108 19.78 -2.08 -13.55
N LYS A 109 19.77 -3.20 -12.82
CA LYS A 109 19.13 -3.30 -11.51
C LYS A 109 19.74 -2.32 -10.51
N GLN A 110 21.07 -2.20 -10.42
CA GLN A 110 21.72 -1.27 -9.50
C GLN A 110 21.35 0.19 -9.82
N THR A 111 21.33 0.57 -11.10
CA THR A 111 20.84 1.89 -11.54
C THR A 111 19.39 2.10 -11.15
N GLY A 112 18.52 1.12 -11.40
CA GLY A 112 17.11 1.18 -10.99
C GLY A 112 16.93 1.31 -9.49
N ASN A 113 17.76 0.63 -8.69
CA ASN A 113 17.73 0.74 -7.23
C ASN A 113 18.14 2.16 -6.77
N ALA A 114 19.16 2.76 -7.40
CA ALA A 114 19.57 4.13 -7.10
C ALA A 114 18.46 5.13 -7.43
N GLN A 115 17.81 4.98 -8.59
CA GLN A 115 16.66 5.79 -8.99
C GLN A 115 15.46 5.61 -8.04
N MET A 116 15.21 4.39 -7.56
CA MET A 116 14.20 4.13 -6.51
C MET A 116 14.52 4.90 -5.23
N SER A 117 15.78 4.91 -4.79
CA SER A 117 16.20 5.67 -3.61
C SER A 117 16.03 7.18 -3.81
N SER A 118 16.21 7.68 -5.02
CA SER A 118 15.95 9.07 -5.42
C SER A 118 14.46 9.37 -5.69
N LYS A 119 13.56 8.39 -5.53
CA LYS A 119 12.13 8.48 -5.85
C LYS A 119 11.81 8.76 -7.33
N GLU A 120 12.75 8.49 -8.22
CA GLU A 120 12.61 8.60 -9.68
C GLU A 120 11.97 7.32 -10.23
N TYR A 121 10.70 7.09 -9.91
CA TYR A 121 10.05 5.79 -10.12
C TYR A 121 9.94 5.38 -11.59
N ASP A 122 9.63 6.30 -12.51
CA ASP A 122 9.54 5.96 -13.94
C ASP A 122 10.92 5.60 -14.52
N ALA A 123 11.97 6.34 -14.15
CA ALA A 123 13.34 6.02 -14.55
C ALA A 123 13.79 4.66 -13.98
N ALA A 124 13.43 4.36 -12.73
CA ALA A 124 13.68 3.06 -12.13
C ALA A 124 12.98 1.93 -12.89
N ILE A 125 11.72 2.12 -13.28
CA ILE A 125 10.96 1.16 -14.10
C ILE A 125 11.66 0.90 -15.43
N GLU A 126 12.15 1.94 -16.12
CA GLU A 126 12.91 1.77 -17.36
C GLU A 126 14.19 0.97 -17.14
N SER A 127 14.92 1.22 -16.06
CA SER A 127 16.12 0.48 -15.70
C SER A 127 15.81 -1.00 -15.40
N TYR A 128 14.73 -1.30 -14.67
CA TYR A 128 14.31 -2.68 -14.44
C TYR A 128 13.76 -3.35 -15.71
N ASN A 129 13.12 -2.62 -16.63
CA ASN A 129 12.71 -3.13 -17.94
C ASN A 129 13.93 -3.62 -18.73
N LYS A 130 15.02 -2.85 -18.72
CA LYS A 130 16.29 -3.25 -19.35
C LYS A 130 16.87 -4.50 -18.68
N ALA A 131 16.84 -4.58 -17.34
CA ALA A 131 17.31 -5.76 -16.61
C ALA A 131 16.50 -7.02 -16.97
N VAL A 132 15.17 -6.92 -17.01
CA VAL A 132 14.27 -8.01 -17.40
C VAL A 132 14.47 -8.44 -18.86
N ALA A 133 14.74 -7.51 -19.77
CA ALA A 133 14.98 -7.82 -21.17
C ALA A 133 16.29 -8.59 -21.39
N LEU A 134 17.31 -8.30 -20.57
CA LEU A 134 18.61 -8.97 -20.60
C LEU A 134 18.58 -10.33 -19.90
N ASP A 135 17.94 -10.42 -18.73
CA ASP A 135 17.77 -11.66 -17.98
C ASP A 135 16.33 -11.77 -17.41
N PRO A 136 15.42 -12.46 -18.12
CA PRO A 136 14.05 -12.66 -17.67
C PRO A 136 13.92 -13.79 -16.63
N THR A 137 15.02 -14.42 -16.23
CA THR A 137 15.01 -15.58 -15.32
C THR A 137 15.24 -15.19 -13.87
N ASN A 138 15.51 -13.92 -13.58
CA ASN A 138 15.74 -13.44 -12.23
C ASN A 138 14.48 -12.79 -11.64
N PRO A 139 13.88 -13.37 -10.58
CA PRO A 139 12.64 -12.86 -9.97
C PRO A 139 12.83 -11.49 -9.29
N VAL A 140 14.08 -11.12 -8.97
CA VAL A 140 14.40 -9.86 -8.29
C VAL A 140 14.04 -8.65 -9.15
N TYR A 141 14.27 -8.72 -10.47
CA TYR A 141 14.01 -7.58 -11.36
C TYR A 141 12.52 -7.26 -11.43
N TYR A 142 11.68 -8.28 -11.58
CA TYR A 142 10.23 -8.14 -11.54
C TYR A 142 9.75 -7.63 -10.18
N SER A 143 10.25 -8.18 -9.07
CA SER A 143 9.88 -7.69 -7.72
C SER A 143 10.30 -6.24 -7.46
N ASN A 144 11.44 -5.80 -8.01
CA ASN A 144 11.88 -4.41 -7.88
C ASN A 144 11.05 -3.47 -8.77
N ARG A 145 10.68 -3.92 -9.98
CA ARG A 145 9.76 -3.19 -10.85
C ARG A 145 8.35 -3.09 -10.25
N ALA A 146 7.85 -4.15 -9.62
CA ALA A 146 6.61 -4.13 -8.84
C ALA A 146 6.65 -3.10 -7.70
N ALA A 147 7.80 -2.98 -7.03
CA ALA A 147 7.99 -1.97 -5.99
C ALA A 147 7.91 -0.55 -6.58
N ALA A 148 8.56 -0.31 -7.72
CA ALA A 148 8.53 0.98 -8.40
C ALA A 148 7.12 1.36 -8.87
N HIS A 149 6.39 0.42 -9.49
CA HIS A 149 4.98 0.60 -9.86
C HIS A 149 4.11 0.92 -8.63
N SER A 150 4.28 0.19 -7.53
CA SER A 150 3.55 0.48 -6.29
C SER A 150 3.89 1.87 -5.72
N SER A 151 5.16 2.27 -5.75
CA SER A 151 5.60 3.57 -5.24
C SER A 151 5.08 4.75 -6.05
N LYS A 152 4.73 4.55 -7.33
CA LYS A 152 4.06 5.57 -8.16
C LYS A 152 2.53 5.46 -8.17
N GLY A 153 1.94 4.54 -7.41
CA GLY A 153 0.49 4.34 -7.33
C GLY A 153 -0.10 3.41 -8.40
N ASP A 154 0.72 2.83 -9.27
CA ASP A 154 0.30 1.89 -10.31
C ASP A 154 0.25 0.45 -9.77
N HIS A 155 -0.72 0.20 -8.89
CA HIS A 155 -0.81 -1.06 -8.18
C HIS A 155 -1.22 -2.24 -9.08
N LEU A 156 -1.94 -2.00 -10.18
CA LEU A 156 -2.29 -3.04 -11.16
C LEU A 156 -1.04 -3.60 -11.87
N ALA A 157 -0.14 -2.73 -12.34
CA ALA A 157 1.11 -3.19 -12.93
C ALA A 157 2.00 -3.90 -11.89
N ALA A 158 1.98 -3.43 -10.64
CA ALA A 158 2.71 -4.07 -9.55
C ALA A 158 2.22 -5.51 -9.25
N VAL A 159 0.91 -5.78 -9.36
CA VAL A 159 0.36 -7.13 -9.25
C VAL A 159 0.94 -8.02 -10.34
N GLY A 160 0.88 -7.59 -11.61
CA GLY A 160 1.39 -8.38 -12.74
C GLY A 160 2.88 -8.72 -12.60
N ASP A 161 3.69 -7.76 -12.14
CA ASP A 161 5.12 -8.00 -11.89
C ASP A 161 5.37 -8.92 -10.70
N ALA A 162 4.60 -8.80 -9.62
CA ALA A 162 4.73 -9.67 -8.46
C ALA A 162 4.34 -11.13 -8.81
N GLU A 163 3.26 -11.32 -9.57
CA GLU A 163 2.88 -12.63 -10.10
C GLU A 163 3.96 -13.19 -11.03
N LYS A 164 4.55 -12.35 -11.88
CA LYS A 164 5.65 -12.79 -12.74
C LYS A 164 6.86 -13.22 -11.93
N ALA A 165 7.24 -12.48 -10.89
CA ALA A 165 8.32 -12.86 -9.99
C ALA A 165 8.06 -14.22 -9.31
N ILE A 166 6.83 -14.47 -8.84
CA ILE A 166 6.43 -15.78 -8.27
C ILE A 166 6.50 -16.89 -9.32
N SER A 167 6.11 -16.59 -10.57
CA SER A 167 6.14 -17.59 -11.65
C SER A 167 7.57 -17.96 -12.07
N VAL A 168 8.52 -17.05 -11.89
CA VAL A 168 9.96 -17.27 -12.15
C VAL A 168 10.60 -18.06 -11.01
N ASP A 169 10.29 -17.68 -9.76
CA ASP A 169 10.70 -18.43 -8.57
C ASP A 169 9.56 -18.44 -7.54
N SER A 170 8.90 -19.59 -7.43
CA SER A 170 7.77 -19.76 -6.51
C SER A 170 8.18 -19.70 -5.04
N LYS A 171 9.47 -19.80 -4.73
CA LYS A 171 10.03 -19.70 -3.37
C LYS A 171 10.49 -18.28 -3.03
N PHE A 172 10.39 -17.32 -3.96
CA PHE A 172 10.84 -15.96 -3.73
C PHE A 172 9.84 -15.16 -2.88
N VAL A 173 10.01 -15.23 -1.55
CA VAL A 173 9.09 -14.69 -0.54
C VAL A 173 8.78 -13.21 -0.72
N LYS A 174 9.76 -12.41 -1.16
CA LYS A 174 9.57 -10.96 -1.42
C LYS A 174 8.47 -10.69 -2.45
N ALA A 175 8.28 -11.55 -3.44
CA ALA A 175 7.23 -11.35 -4.44
C ALA A 175 5.82 -11.51 -3.86
N TYR A 176 5.62 -12.42 -2.90
CA TYR A 176 4.36 -12.54 -2.16
C TYR A 176 4.04 -11.29 -1.34
N HIS A 177 5.07 -10.68 -0.73
CA HIS A 177 4.92 -9.40 -0.07
C HIS A 177 4.52 -8.29 -1.05
N ARG A 178 5.15 -8.23 -2.24
CA ARG A 178 4.79 -7.26 -3.28
C ARG A 178 3.35 -7.45 -3.77
N LEU A 179 2.95 -8.69 -4.02
CA LEU A 179 1.61 -9.04 -4.46
C LEU A 179 0.55 -8.63 -3.43
N GLY A 180 0.74 -9.05 -2.18
CA GLY A 180 -0.21 -8.72 -1.10
C GLY A 180 -0.30 -7.22 -0.85
N HIS A 181 0.83 -6.50 -0.89
CA HIS A 181 0.83 -5.05 -0.75
C HIS A 181 0.08 -4.36 -1.90
N ALA A 182 0.33 -4.76 -3.15
CA ALA A 182 -0.35 -4.17 -4.31
C ALA A 182 -1.86 -4.43 -4.29
N GLN A 183 -2.28 -5.66 -3.97
CA GLN A 183 -3.72 -6.01 -3.82
C GLN A 183 -4.38 -5.26 -2.67
N TYR A 184 -3.68 -5.09 -1.54
CA TYR A 184 -4.17 -4.30 -0.41
C TYR A 184 -4.39 -2.84 -0.82
N SER A 185 -3.46 -2.25 -1.58
CA SER A 185 -3.60 -0.89 -2.11
C SER A 185 -4.73 -0.74 -3.13
N LEU A 186 -5.11 -1.82 -3.83
CA LEU A 186 -6.28 -1.85 -4.73
C LEU A 186 -7.61 -2.05 -3.99
N GLY A 187 -7.58 -2.29 -2.68
CA GLY A 187 -8.78 -2.59 -1.88
C GLY A 187 -9.22 -4.06 -1.92
N ASP A 188 -8.50 -4.93 -2.64
CA ASP A 188 -8.77 -6.37 -2.63
C ASP A 188 -8.09 -7.02 -1.42
N PHE A 189 -8.69 -6.79 -0.24
CA PHE A 189 -8.15 -7.25 1.02
C PHE A 189 -8.15 -8.79 1.14
N LYS A 190 -9.10 -9.47 0.51
CA LYS A 190 -9.19 -10.94 0.49
C LYS A 190 -8.03 -11.53 -0.32
N ALA A 191 -7.77 -11.01 -1.52
CA ALA A 191 -6.62 -11.46 -2.31
C ALA A 191 -5.29 -11.13 -1.61
N ALA A 192 -5.18 -9.93 -1.02
CA ALA A 192 -4.00 -9.52 -0.26
C ALA A 192 -3.68 -10.49 0.89
N ALA A 193 -4.69 -10.85 1.70
CA ALA A 193 -4.53 -11.82 2.79
C ALA A 193 -4.04 -13.18 2.26
N SER A 194 -4.63 -13.68 1.17
CA SER A 194 -4.21 -14.94 0.53
C SER A 194 -2.75 -14.89 0.05
N ALA A 195 -2.32 -13.78 -0.56
CA ALA A 195 -0.93 -13.61 -0.98
C ALA A 195 0.05 -13.61 0.20
N PHE A 196 -0.27 -12.90 1.29
CA PHE A 196 0.55 -12.88 2.50
C PHE A 196 0.62 -14.26 3.17
N GLU A 197 -0.50 -15.00 3.26
CA GLU A 197 -0.53 -16.37 3.78
C GLU A 197 0.33 -17.33 2.97
N ARG A 198 0.28 -17.24 1.63
CA ARG A 198 1.16 -18.02 0.75
C ARG A 198 2.63 -17.73 1.03
N GLY A 199 3.00 -16.47 1.22
CA GLY A 199 4.37 -16.10 1.61
C GLY A 199 4.75 -16.65 2.99
N LEU A 200 3.84 -16.61 3.98
CA LEU A 200 4.08 -17.13 5.33
C LEU A 200 4.21 -18.66 5.38
N LYS A 201 3.62 -19.39 4.42
CA LYS A 201 3.88 -20.84 4.28
C LYS A 201 5.34 -21.13 3.92
N LEU A 202 6.02 -20.21 3.24
CA LEU A 202 7.44 -20.32 2.89
C LEU A 202 8.35 -19.80 4.01
N GLU A 203 8.01 -18.65 4.60
CA GLU A 203 8.72 -18.06 5.74
C GLU A 203 7.76 -17.70 6.88
N PRO A 204 7.45 -18.63 7.80
CA PRO A 204 6.48 -18.41 8.87
C PRO A 204 6.88 -17.33 9.89
N SER A 205 8.16 -16.96 9.95
CA SER A 205 8.70 -15.94 10.87
C SER A 205 8.75 -14.54 10.26
N ASN A 206 8.39 -14.36 8.98
CA ASN A 206 8.52 -13.09 8.29
C ASN A 206 7.56 -12.02 8.84
N ALA A 207 8.12 -11.03 9.53
CA ALA A 207 7.33 -10.00 10.23
C ALA A 207 6.49 -9.14 9.26
N SER A 208 7.06 -8.73 8.11
CA SER A 208 6.36 -7.89 7.14
C SER A 208 5.12 -8.58 6.57
N LEU A 209 5.21 -9.88 6.29
CA LEU A 209 4.06 -10.67 5.83
C LEU A 209 3.00 -10.85 6.93
N LYS A 210 3.40 -11.06 8.19
CA LYS A 210 2.46 -11.12 9.32
C LYS A 210 1.70 -9.82 9.50
N THR A 211 2.41 -8.69 9.49
CA THR A 211 1.80 -7.36 9.60
C THR A 211 0.87 -7.09 8.41
N GLY A 212 1.30 -7.43 7.18
CA GLY A 212 0.46 -7.32 5.99
C GLY A 212 -0.83 -8.13 6.08
N LEU A 213 -0.73 -9.40 6.53
CA LEU A 213 -1.88 -10.27 6.74
C LEU A 213 -2.83 -9.73 7.81
N GLN A 214 -2.30 -9.25 8.94
CA GLN A 214 -3.09 -8.67 10.01
C GLN A 214 -3.87 -7.45 9.51
N ASN A 215 -3.20 -6.55 8.77
CA ASN A 215 -3.84 -5.36 8.20
C ASN A 215 -4.93 -5.73 7.19
N ALA A 216 -4.67 -6.70 6.31
CA ALA A 216 -5.65 -7.18 5.34
C ALA A 216 -6.88 -7.78 6.02
N ARG A 217 -6.69 -8.62 7.06
CA ARG A 217 -7.80 -9.22 7.82
C ARG A 217 -8.63 -8.17 8.57
N ALA A 218 -7.98 -7.21 9.23
CA ALA A 218 -8.67 -6.13 9.92
C ALA A 218 -9.60 -5.33 8.98
N ARG A 219 -9.18 -5.13 7.72
CA ARG A 219 -10.01 -4.49 6.69
C ARG A 219 -11.20 -5.36 6.27
N ILE A 220 -11.00 -6.67 6.10
CA ILE A 220 -12.09 -7.61 5.78
C ILE A 220 -13.15 -7.62 6.89
N ASP A 221 -12.72 -7.65 8.15
CA ASP A 221 -13.63 -7.67 9.29
C ASP A 221 -14.42 -6.37 9.40
N SER A 222 -13.79 -5.22 9.12
CA SER A 222 -14.49 -3.93 9.09
C SER A 222 -15.55 -3.86 7.98
N ASP A 223 -15.25 -4.41 6.80
CA ASP A 223 -16.16 -4.41 5.65
C ASP A 223 -17.40 -5.29 5.93
N ASN A 224 -17.20 -6.46 6.54
CA ASN A 224 -18.30 -7.34 6.93
C ASN A 224 -19.17 -6.77 8.06
N SER A 225 -18.64 -5.87 8.90
CA SER A 225 -19.40 -5.30 10.01
C SER A 225 -20.39 -4.22 9.57
N ASP A 226 -20.16 -3.56 8.42
CA ASP A 226 -21.06 -2.53 7.88
C ASP A 226 -22.34 -3.14 7.27
N ASP A 227 -22.25 -4.37 6.75
CA ASP A 227 -23.41 -5.12 6.24
C ASP A 227 -24.41 -5.55 7.32
N THR A 228 -24.01 -5.54 8.61
CA THR A 228 -24.90 -5.97 9.72
C THR A 228 -25.77 -4.87 10.31
N VAL A 229 -25.67 -3.61 9.84
CA VAL A 229 -26.44 -2.47 10.38
C VAL A 229 -27.55 -1.96 9.43
N SER A 230 -27.74 -2.56 8.25
CA SER A 230 -28.84 -2.20 7.32
C SER A 230 -30.18 -2.92 7.60
N GLY A 231 -30.31 -3.60 8.74
CA GLY A 231 -31.38 -4.58 8.98
C GLY A 231 -32.44 -4.26 10.03
N THR A 232 -32.49 -3.08 10.66
CA THR A 232 -33.62 -2.73 11.57
C THR A 232 -33.64 -1.24 11.90
N ARG A 233 -34.40 -0.43 11.15
CA ARG A 233 -35.04 0.80 11.68
C ARG A 233 -36.39 1.03 11.00
N SER A 234 -37.37 0.22 11.41
CA SER A 234 -38.79 0.57 11.31
C SER A 234 -39.26 1.01 12.70
N GLY A 235 -39.84 2.21 12.77
CA GLY A 235 -40.84 2.60 13.76
C GLY A 235 -40.38 2.88 15.20
N GLY A 236 -40.49 4.14 15.63
CA GLY A 236 -40.53 4.46 17.06
C GLY A 236 -40.13 5.90 17.39
N ALA A 237 -41.06 6.83 17.22
CA ALA A 237 -40.96 8.17 17.78
C ALA A 237 -41.11 8.15 19.32
N SER A 238 -40.59 9.22 19.95
CA SER A 238 -40.96 9.80 21.26
C SER A 238 -39.96 9.59 22.41
N GLY A 239 -39.49 10.69 23.01
CA GLY A 239 -38.92 10.68 24.36
C GLY A 239 -37.84 11.73 24.58
N ALA A 240 -38.24 12.97 24.89
CA ALA A 240 -37.36 14.01 25.40
C ALA A 240 -36.77 13.63 26.79
N GLY A 241 -35.47 13.86 27.00
CA GLY A 241 -34.85 13.71 28.31
C GLY A 241 -33.35 14.01 28.35
N GLY A 242 -32.98 15.24 28.75
CA GLY A 242 -31.75 15.60 29.47
C GLY A 242 -30.39 15.59 28.73
N PRO A 243 -29.56 16.65 28.81
CA PRO A 243 -28.20 16.62 28.30
C PRO A 243 -27.28 15.86 29.27
N GLY A 244 -27.03 14.59 28.98
CA GLY A 244 -26.04 13.76 29.67
C GLY A 244 -24.63 13.98 29.14
N LEU A 245 -23.64 13.75 30.01
CA LEU A 245 -22.18 13.85 29.88
C LEU A 245 -21.52 12.98 28.77
N GLY A 246 -22.18 12.77 27.63
CA GLY A 246 -21.63 12.08 26.46
C GLY A 246 -21.09 13.02 25.37
N GLY A 247 -21.66 14.22 25.23
CA GLY A 247 -21.31 15.14 24.14
C GLY A 247 -19.94 15.82 24.25
N MET A 248 -19.27 15.74 25.40
CA MET A 248 -17.95 16.35 25.61
C MET A 248 -16.80 15.47 25.09
N ALA A 249 -17.00 14.15 25.02
CA ALA A 249 -16.00 13.22 24.49
C ALA A 249 -15.87 13.34 22.95
N ASP A 250 -16.97 13.57 22.24
CA ASP A 250 -16.96 13.78 20.78
C ASP A 250 -16.40 15.14 20.38
N MET A 251 -16.55 16.17 21.23
CA MET A 251 -15.98 17.49 20.98
C MET A 251 -14.44 17.51 21.15
N LEU A 252 -13.90 16.77 22.13
CA LEU A 252 -12.47 16.70 22.40
C LEU A 252 -11.70 15.90 21.32
N ARG A 253 -12.38 14.96 20.65
CA ARG A 253 -11.82 14.20 19.53
C ARG A 253 -11.73 15.03 18.24
N ASN A 254 -12.58 16.05 18.09
CA ASN A 254 -12.61 16.91 16.89
C ASN A 254 -11.76 18.19 17.02
N LEU A 255 -11.26 18.52 18.23
CA LEU A 255 -10.34 19.66 18.45
C LEU A 255 -8.85 19.28 18.40
N GLY A 256 -8.53 18.01 18.14
CA GLY A 256 -7.16 17.47 18.12
C GLY A 256 -6.53 17.32 16.72
N GLY A 257 -7.03 18.04 15.72
CA GLY A 257 -6.47 18.00 14.37
C GLY A 257 -5.85 19.34 13.95
N SER A 258 -4.52 19.46 13.99
CA SER A 258 -3.72 20.22 13.01
C SER A 258 -2.27 20.42 13.49
N GLY A 259 -1.31 19.79 12.81
CA GLY A 259 0.11 20.04 13.00
C GLY A 259 0.90 19.37 11.89
N GLY A 260 1.57 20.19 11.07
CA GLY A 260 2.25 19.80 9.83
C GLY A 260 3.53 18.96 10.02
N PRO A 261 4.35 18.85 8.95
CA PRO A 261 5.26 17.74 8.77
C PRO A 261 6.61 18.00 9.44
N GLY A 262 7.02 17.09 10.32
CA GLY A 262 8.38 17.03 10.87
C GLY A 262 8.40 16.97 12.39
N GLY A 263 8.74 15.81 12.94
CA GLY A 263 8.97 15.65 14.38
C GLY A 263 8.95 14.18 14.78
N GLY A 264 10.12 13.54 14.83
CA GLY A 264 10.26 12.22 15.42
C GLY A 264 9.89 12.26 16.90
N GLY A 265 9.05 11.33 17.34
CA GLY A 265 8.61 11.22 18.72
C GLY A 265 8.14 9.82 19.04
N MET A 266 9.09 9.00 19.53
CA MET A 266 8.98 7.76 20.29
C MET A 266 7.87 6.73 19.95
N PRO A 267 8.24 5.48 19.60
CA PRO A 267 7.40 4.34 19.94
C PRO A 267 7.48 4.08 21.46
N ASP A 268 6.41 3.53 22.04
CA ASP A 268 6.34 2.95 23.40
C ASP A 268 5.99 3.82 24.62
N LEU A 269 5.10 4.81 24.49
CA LEU A 269 4.32 5.27 25.67
C LEU A 269 3.03 4.43 25.86
N ALA A 270 2.42 3.95 24.78
CA ALA A 270 1.16 3.19 24.82
C ALA A 270 1.33 1.75 25.36
N SER A 271 2.49 1.14 25.17
CA SER A 271 2.81 -0.19 25.71
C SER A 271 3.29 -0.12 27.16
N MET A 272 3.91 0.98 27.57
CA MET A 272 4.37 1.22 28.93
C MET A 272 3.19 1.46 29.89
N MET A 273 2.13 2.11 29.42
CA MET A 273 0.91 2.39 30.20
C MET A 273 0.00 1.16 30.39
N ASN A 274 0.23 0.07 29.65
CA ASN A 274 -0.53 -1.17 29.77
C ASN A 274 0.18 -2.23 30.64
N ASN A 275 1.28 -1.88 31.31
CA ASN A 275 1.96 -2.77 32.24
C ASN A 275 1.37 -2.62 33.67
N PRO A 276 0.62 -3.62 34.18
CA PRO A 276 -0.04 -3.52 35.49
C PRO A 276 0.95 -3.37 36.66
N GLN A 277 2.18 -3.86 36.52
CA GLN A 277 3.24 -3.67 37.51
C GLN A 277 3.74 -2.21 37.58
N LEU A 278 3.79 -1.52 36.44
CA LEU A 278 4.16 -0.11 36.41
C LEU A 278 3.04 0.77 36.98
N MET A 279 1.79 0.42 36.72
CA MET A 279 0.64 1.13 37.29
C MET A 279 0.58 0.95 38.81
N ALA A 280 0.84 -0.26 39.32
CA ALA A 280 0.95 -0.52 40.76
C ALA A 280 2.10 0.26 41.41
N MET A 281 3.26 0.34 40.73
CA MET A 281 4.42 1.12 41.20
C MET A 281 4.14 2.63 41.19
N ALA A 282 3.47 3.14 40.15
CA ALA A 282 3.06 4.54 40.07
C ALA A 282 2.00 4.89 41.13
N GLN A 283 1.07 3.98 41.40
CA GLN A 283 0.04 4.14 42.43
C GLN A 283 0.66 4.10 43.85
N GLN A 284 1.70 3.29 44.06
CA GLN A 284 2.48 3.26 45.29
C GLN A 284 3.33 4.52 45.48
N MET A 285 3.90 5.08 44.41
CA MET A 285 4.61 6.37 44.45
C MET A 285 3.66 7.57 44.68
N ALA A 286 2.45 7.51 44.11
CA ALA A 286 1.40 8.51 44.34
C ALA A 286 0.85 8.44 45.78
N ALA A 287 0.65 7.23 46.31
CA ALA A 287 0.17 7.01 47.68
C ALA A 287 1.17 7.46 48.75
N ASN A 288 2.48 7.36 48.49
CA ASN A 288 3.53 7.78 49.42
C ASN A 288 3.93 9.26 49.30
N GLY A 289 3.22 10.06 48.50
CA GLY A 289 3.51 11.49 48.32
C GLY A 289 4.89 11.79 47.72
N GLY A 290 5.59 10.77 47.19
CA GLY A 290 6.95 10.89 46.68
C GLY A 290 7.05 11.84 45.49
N LEU A 291 6.01 11.89 44.66
CA LEU A 291 5.93 12.81 43.52
C LEU A 291 5.77 14.27 43.97
N ALA A 292 5.00 14.52 45.03
CA ALA A 292 4.84 15.86 45.61
C ALA A 292 6.13 16.34 46.29
N SER A 293 6.88 15.41 46.92
CA SER A 293 8.18 15.70 47.52
C SER A 293 9.26 15.96 46.46
N LEU A 294 9.19 15.28 45.30
CA LEU A 294 10.03 15.55 44.13
C LEU A 294 9.73 16.93 43.49
N MET A 295 8.45 17.32 43.40
CA MET A 295 8.05 18.63 42.86
C MET A 295 8.38 19.80 43.80
N GLN A 296 8.44 19.55 45.10
CA GLN A 296 8.88 20.54 46.09
C GLN A 296 10.40 20.66 46.17
N ASN A 297 11.14 19.81 45.48
CA ASN A 297 12.59 19.87 45.44
C ASN A 297 13.05 20.96 44.45
N PRO A 298 13.73 22.03 44.91
CA PRO A 298 14.12 23.16 44.07
C PRO A 298 15.04 22.78 42.90
N GLY A 299 15.82 21.70 43.04
CA GLY A 299 16.69 21.20 41.96
C GLY A 299 15.90 20.60 40.80
N VAL A 300 14.83 19.88 41.11
CA VAL A 300 13.94 19.24 40.12
C VAL A 300 13.11 20.30 39.39
N ALA A 301 12.67 21.35 40.09
CA ALA A 301 11.95 22.47 39.47
C ALA A 301 12.82 23.22 38.45
N ASN A 302 14.08 23.52 38.79
CA ASN A 302 15.04 24.15 37.87
C ASN A 302 15.38 23.27 36.67
N MET A 303 15.46 21.95 36.87
CA MET A 303 15.67 20.99 35.78
C MET A 303 14.47 20.93 34.85
N MET A 304 13.25 20.89 35.40
CA MET A 304 12.00 20.87 34.63
C MET A 304 11.84 22.13 33.78
N SER A 305 12.17 23.32 34.31
CA SER A 305 12.14 24.57 33.53
C SER A 305 13.15 24.59 32.38
N ARG A 306 14.32 23.96 32.53
CA ARG A 306 15.35 23.86 31.47
C ARG A 306 14.98 22.82 30.40
N VAL A 307 14.37 21.71 30.80
CA VAL A 307 13.82 20.69 29.90
C VAL A 307 12.64 21.27 29.12
N GLN A 308 11.77 22.06 29.76
CA GLN A 308 10.65 22.74 29.13
C GLN A 308 11.11 23.84 28.16
N SER A 309 12.29 24.44 28.38
CA SER A 309 12.93 25.35 27.42
C SER A 309 13.76 24.63 26.34
N GLY A 310 13.68 23.29 26.24
CA GLY A 310 14.32 22.49 25.20
C GLY A 310 15.83 22.25 25.37
N ASN A 311 16.39 22.57 26.53
CA ASN A 311 17.84 22.46 26.80
C ASN A 311 18.09 21.38 27.86
N MET A 312 18.22 20.11 27.42
CA MET A 312 18.51 19.00 28.33
C MET A 312 20.00 18.99 28.71
N PRO A 313 20.33 18.95 30.02
CA PRO A 313 21.72 18.83 30.47
C PRO A 313 22.29 17.46 30.08
N SER A 314 23.58 17.44 29.77
CA SER A 314 24.30 16.20 29.43
C SER A 314 24.47 15.31 30.67
N MET A 315 24.63 13.99 30.47
CA MET A 315 24.80 13.03 31.57
C MET A 315 26.02 13.35 32.47
N GLU A 316 27.03 13.99 31.90
CA GLU A 316 28.23 14.49 32.61
C GLU A 316 27.87 15.61 33.60
N GLU A 317 27.00 16.54 33.20
CA GLU A 317 26.54 17.66 34.03
C GLU A 317 25.56 17.19 35.13
N ILE A 318 24.75 16.17 34.83
CA ILE A 318 23.85 15.52 35.79
C ILE A 318 24.65 14.85 36.92
N MET A 319 25.80 14.23 36.60
CA MET A 319 26.68 13.59 37.60
C MET A 319 27.55 14.60 38.37
N ALA A 320 27.81 15.77 37.81
CA ALA A 320 28.53 16.84 38.46
C ALA A 320 27.66 17.69 39.40
N ASP A 321 26.33 17.58 39.32
CA ASP A 321 25.41 18.39 40.13
C ASP A 321 25.33 17.88 41.59
N PRO A 322 25.74 18.69 42.58
CA PRO A 322 25.76 18.31 43.99
C PRO A 322 24.36 18.05 44.57
N SER A 323 23.30 18.63 43.99
CA SER A 323 21.92 18.43 44.45
C SER A 323 21.36 17.05 44.12
N LEU A 324 21.75 16.48 42.96
CA LEU A 324 21.41 15.14 42.53
C LEU A 324 22.17 14.07 43.33
N ARG A 325 23.40 14.38 43.75
CA ARG A 325 24.20 13.52 44.63
C ARG A 325 23.56 13.35 46.02
N GLN A 326 23.06 14.44 46.61
CA GLN A 326 22.32 14.39 47.87
C GLN A 326 21.00 13.63 47.74
N LEU A 327 20.29 13.78 46.62
CA LEU A 327 19.06 13.03 46.34
C LEU A 327 19.32 11.52 46.20
N ALA A 328 20.41 11.15 45.53
CA ALA A 328 20.84 9.76 45.39
C ALA A 328 21.27 9.15 46.73
N GLU A 329 21.91 9.91 47.62
CA GLU A 329 22.24 9.47 48.99
C GLU A 329 20.98 9.30 49.86
N GLN A 330 20.00 10.21 49.73
CA GLN A 330 18.76 10.17 50.50
C GLN A 330 17.85 8.99 50.12
N PHE A 331 17.82 8.62 48.83
CA PHE A 331 17.08 7.45 48.35
C PHE A 331 17.89 6.14 48.42
N GLY A 332 19.21 6.20 48.28
CA GLY A 332 20.12 5.05 48.40
C GLY A 332 20.21 4.48 49.82
N ALA A 333 19.98 5.32 50.85
CA ALA A 333 19.96 4.86 52.25
C ALA A 333 18.67 4.07 52.62
N ALA A 334 17.59 4.21 51.86
CA ALA A 334 16.31 3.52 52.14
C ALA A 334 16.28 2.06 51.64
N ALA A 335 17.18 1.66 50.75
CA ALA A 335 17.27 0.29 50.24
C ALA A 335 18.14 -0.65 51.12
N GLY A 336 18.77 -0.12 52.17
CA GLY A 336 19.78 -0.83 52.99
C GLY A 336 19.36 -1.26 54.40
N ARG A 337 18.13 -1.03 54.84
CA ARG A 337 17.64 -1.54 56.13
C ARG A 337 16.36 -2.36 55.94
N ARG A 338 16.54 -3.68 55.91
CA ARG A 338 15.52 -4.60 56.44
C ARG A 338 15.47 -4.49 57.96
#